data_AF-A0A525J6H8-F1
#
_entry.id   AF-A0A525J6H8-F1
#
_cell.length_a   1.000
_cell.length_b   1.000
_cell.length_c   1.000
_cell.angle_alpha   90.00
_cell.angle_beta   90.00
_cell.angle_gamma   90.00
#
_symmetry.space_group_name_H-M   'P 1'
#
loop_
_entity.id
_entity.type
_entity.pdbx_description
1 polymer ?
#
loop_
_entity_poly.entity_id
_entity_poly.type
_entity_poly.pdbx_seq_one_letter_code
_entity_poly.pdbx_strand_id
1 'polypeptide(L)'
;MSHFANSRSWRAALLAGAALALGAALAAPAGASGYAQTNLVTDNQAALAAAGYAPAAHVDPNLINPWGMDRSPTGEWWVSNAGSATSTLYNGAGVPSSLVVNTPQNGGGGPAGPTGQVYNGGSGFVLPTGGPSRFILSNLDGSISAWNGAQGSNAVEVAPGRTGGNIAAYTGLAIGSVGGSSYLYAANNITGGIDVYNQNFALTSLGANAFTDPNAPQAGLAAFNAQNIGGNIFVTYAVGGPPSANQGLGSGYVDEYDSSGNLIQRFTGPDLDSPWGIALAPSDFGQFSNDILIGNFTHGADGFINAFSQDGAFQGLLTDSSGNPIAIDGLWALEFGNGAAAGPANALYFAAGITDETHGLFGAITAVPEPSSWALMILGVGFTGAGLRARRRRFPAAA
;
A
#
# COMPACT_ATOMS: atom_id res chain seq x y z
N MET A 1 41.31 -76.61 22.89
CA MET A 1 39.89 -76.77 22.53
C MET A 1 39.07 -75.81 23.37
N SER A 2 38.35 -74.89 22.70
CA SER A 2 37.06 -74.24 23.06
C SER A 2 36.80 -73.76 24.49
N HIS A 3 36.18 -72.62 24.79
CA HIS A 3 35.73 -71.41 24.09
C HIS A 3 35.30 -70.43 25.22
N PHE A 4 35.41 -69.13 24.98
CA PHE A 4 34.92 -68.02 25.81
C PHE A 4 33.43 -68.11 26.20
N ALA A 5 33.03 -67.53 27.34
CA ALA A 5 32.17 -66.33 27.37
C ALA A 5 31.80 -65.86 28.80
N ASN A 6 32.20 -64.63 29.11
CA ASN A 6 31.70 -63.77 30.18
C ASN A 6 30.39 -63.10 29.69
N SER A 7 29.29 -63.16 30.45
CA SER A 7 28.09 -62.34 30.17
C SER A 7 27.93 -61.23 31.23
N ARG A 8 28.41 -60.04 30.87
CA ARG A 8 28.22 -58.79 31.62
C ARG A 8 26.89 -58.11 31.26
N SER A 9 26.07 -57.89 32.29
CA SER A 9 25.17 -56.73 32.52
C SER A 9 24.50 -56.02 31.33
N TRP A 10 23.28 -56.44 30.98
CA TRP A 10 22.38 -55.77 30.03
C TRP A 10 21.54 -54.61 30.62
N ARG A 11 21.94 -54.03 31.76
CA ARG A 11 21.13 -53.00 32.46
C ARG A 11 21.52 -51.54 32.18
N ALA A 12 22.51 -51.27 31.34
CA ALA A 12 22.99 -49.91 31.08
C ALA A 12 22.65 -49.32 29.69
N ALA A 13 21.95 -50.06 28.81
CA ALA A 13 21.69 -49.62 27.43
C ALA A 13 20.26 -49.08 27.15
N LEU A 14 19.38 -49.05 28.16
CA LEU A 14 17.97 -48.64 27.98
C LEU A 14 17.63 -47.23 28.48
N LEU A 15 18.60 -46.50 29.06
CA LEU A 15 18.37 -45.12 29.54
C LEU A 15 19.02 -44.04 28.67
N ALA A 16 19.86 -44.40 27.68
CA ALA A 16 20.43 -43.44 26.72
C ALA A 16 19.55 -43.24 25.46
N GLY A 17 18.65 -44.18 25.14
CA GLY A 17 17.78 -44.09 23.97
C GLY A 17 16.52 -43.22 24.15
N ALA A 18 16.10 -42.97 25.40
CA ALA A 18 14.92 -42.16 25.69
C ALA A 18 15.21 -40.64 25.74
N ALA A 19 16.47 -40.24 25.88
CA ALA A 19 16.87 -38.83 25.90
C ALA A 19 17.15 -38.26 24.49
N LEU A 20 17.46 -39.11 23.51
CA LEU A 20 17.74 -38.69 22.12
C LEU A 20 16.53 -38.72 21.19
N ALA A 21 15.42 -39.37 21.59
CA ALA A 21 14.16 -39.36 20.84
C ALA A 21 13.18 -38.26 21.29
N LEU A 22 13.48 -37.55 22.41
CA LEU A 22 12.67 -36.42 22.89
C LEU A 22 13.19 -35.06 22.42
N GLY A 23 14.41 -34.98 21.88
CA GLY A 23 15.03 -33.74 21.41
C GLY A 23 14.75 -33.38 19.95
N ALA A 24 14.13 -34.27 19.17
CA ALA A 24 13.95 -34.11 17.72
C ALA A 24 12.50 -33.81 17.29
N ALA A 25 11.59 -33.50 18.23
CA ALA A 25 10.16 -33.40 17.95
C ALA A 25 9.49 -32.03 18.23
N LEU A 26 10.24 -30.96 18.52
CA LEU A 26 9.64 -29.62 18.73
C LEU A 26 10.45 -28.44 18.15
N ALA A 27 11.26 -28.66 17.12
CA ALA A 27 11.46 -27.59 16.15
C ALA A 27 10.32 -27.70 15.12
N ALA A 28 9.10 -27.34 15.54
CA ALA A 28 8.16 -26.85 14.54
C ALA A 28 8.87 -25.71 13.81
N PRO A 29 8.80 -25.61 12.47
CA PRO A 29 9.22 -24.37 11.84
C PRO A 29 8.53 -23.25 12.61
N ALA A 30 9.29 -22.25 13.08
CA ALA A 30 8.68 -21.00 13.48
C ALA A 30 7.72 -20.65 12.35
N GLY A 31 6.42 -20.54 12.65
CA GLY A 31 5.44 -20.16 11.65
C GLY A 31 5.99 -18.89 11.02
N ALA A 32 6.19 -18.89 9.71
CA ALA A 32 6.84 -17.75 9.10
C ALA A 32 5.90 -16.54 9.19
N SER A 33 6.23 -15.57 10.04
CA SER A 33 5.69 -14.23 9.95
C SER A 33 6.00 -13.68 8.56
N GLY A 34 5.03 -13.07 7.90
CA GLY A 34 5.24 -12.45 6.60
C GLY A 34 3.93 -11.94 6.03
N TYR A 35 4.00 -11.42 4.82
CA TYR A 35 2.88 -10.86 4.10
C TYR A 35 2.56 -11.68 2.86
N ALA A 36 1.29 -11.74 2.48
CA ALA A 36 0.83 -12.41 1.28
C ALA A 36 0.16 -11.41 0.35
N GLN A 37 0.65 -11.32 -0.88
CA GLN A 37 0.02 -10.58 -1.96
C GLN A 37 -1.09 -11.41 -2.61
N THR A 38 -2.23 -10.80 -2.87
CA THR A 38 -3.34 -11.33 -3.65
C THR A 38 -3.65 -10.38 -4.81
N ASN A 39 -3.60 -10.90 -6.03
CA ASN A 39 -3.92 -10.14 -7.24
C ASN A 39 -5.43 -10.16 -7.46
N LEU A 40 -6.06 -8.98 -7.48
CA LEU A 40 -7.51 -8.86 -7.49
C LEU A 40 -8.04 -8.54 -8.89
N VAL A 41 -7.48 -7.53 -9.54
CA VAL A 41 -7.92 -7.09 -10.88
C VAL A 41 -6.72 -6.77 -11.75
N THR A 42 -6.79 -7.16 -13.03
CA THR A 42 -5.88 -6.71 -14.09
C THR A 42 -6.69 -6.38 -15.34
N ASP A 43 -6.17 -5.57 -16.25
CA ASP A 43 -6.78 -5.42 -17.57
C ASP A 43 -6.44 -6.58 -18.51
N ASN A 44 -5.29 -7.25 -18.28
CA ASN A 44 -4.80 -8.30 -19.17
C ASN A 44 -4.05 -9.41 -18.43
N GLN A 45 -4.68 -10.58 -18.30
CA GLN A 45 -4.08 -11.76 -17.64
C GLN A 45 -2.81 -12.27 -18.31
N ALA A 46 -2.68 -12.13 -19.63
CA ALA A 46 -1.50 -12.58 -20.35
C ALA A 46 -0.30 -11.65 -20.08
N ALA A 47 -0.52 -10.34 -20.05
CA ALA A 47 0.50 -9.36 -19.65
C ALA A 47 0.91 -9.56 -18.19
N LEU A 48 -0.07 -9.73 -17.29
CA LEU A 48 0.17 -10.03 -15.88
C LEU A 48 1.06 -11.27 -15.69
N ALA A 49 0.76 -12.36 -16.40
CA ALA A 49 1.55 -13.58 -16.36
C ALA A 49 2.97 -13.38 -16.94
N ALA A 50 3.10 -12.59 -18.02
CA ALA A 50 4.39 -12.25 -18.60
C ALA A 50 5.27 -11.41 -17.65
N ALA A 51 4.65 -10.57 -16.81
CA ALA A 51 5.29 -9.84 -15.72
C ALA A 51 5.62 -10.71 -14.49
N GLY A 52 5.30 -12.02 -14.51
CA GLY A 52 5.67 -12.96 -13.46
C GLY A 52 4.68 -13.05 -12.29
N TYR A 53 3.52 -12.40 -12.39
CA TYR A 53 2.49 -12.44 -11.35
C TYR A 53 1.57 -13.66 -11.47
N ALA A 54 1.01 -14.08 -10.33
CA ALA A 54 -0.11 -15.02 -10.32
C ALA A 54 -1.36 -14.39 -10.98
N PRO A 55 -2.29 -15.18 -11.55
CA PRO A 55 -3.51 -14.65 -12.15
C PRO A 55 -4.31 -13.77 -11.18
N ALA A 56 -4.87 -12.67 -11.68
CA ALA A 56 -5.81 -11.86 -10.92
C ALA A 56 -7.19 -12.53 -10.86
N ALA A 57 -7.99 -12.24 -9.83
CA ALA A 57 -9.33 -12.81 -9.69
C ALA A 57 -10.32 -12.30 -10.76
N HIS A 58 -10.16 -11.06 -11.20
CA HIS A 58 -11.04 -10.37 -12.13
C HIS A 58 -10.26 -9.68 -13.25
N VAL A 59 -10.97 -9.37 -14.34
CA VAL A 59 -10.45 -8.61 -15.47
C VAL A 59 -11.29 -7.37 -15.70
N ASP A 60 -10.67 -6.19 -15.73
CA ASP A 60 -11.30 -4.93 -16.12
C ASP A 60 -10.44 -4.21 -17.17
N PRO A 61 -10.87 -4.15 -18.45
CA PRO A 61 -10.12 -3.52 -19.52
C PRO A 61 -9.82 -2.03 -19.33
N ASN A 62 -10.47 -1.35 -18.37
CA ASN A 62 -10.20 0.05 -18.09
C ASN A 62 -9.03 0.26 -17.11
N LEU A 63 -8.60 -0.78 -16.39
CA LEU A 63 -7.53 -0.71 -15.39
C LEU A 63 -6.14 -0.63 -16.06
N ILE A 64 -5.89 0.46 -16.78
CA ILE A 64 -4.62 0.71 -17.48
C ILE A 64 -3.88 1.80 -16.73
N ASN A 65 -2.66 1.49 -16.28
CA ASN A 65 -1.81 2.38 -15.47
C ASN A 65 -2.57 3.04 -14.30
N PRO A 66 -3.09 2.25 -13.34
CA PRO A 66 -3.82 2.81 -12.21
C PRO A 66 -2.86 3.50 -11.23
N TRP A 67 -3.05 4.79 -10.99
CA TRP A 67 -2.16 5.60 -10.14
C TRP A 67 -2.76 5.79 -8.74
N GLY A 68 -3.77 6.65 -8.63
CA GLY A 68 -4.41 6.98 -7.36
C GLY A 68 -5.51 6.00 -6.97
N MET A 69 -5.71 5.84 -5.66
CA MET A 69 -6.87 5.17 -5.10
C MET A 69 -7.34 5.89 -3.85
N ASP A 70 -8.63 5.85 -3.59
CA ASP A 70 -9.27 6.35 -2.37
C ASP A 70 -10.70 5.78 -2.30
N ARG A 71 -11.43 6.11 -1.25
CA ARG A 71 -12.73 5.55 -0.93
C ARG A 71 -13.41 6.38 0.15
N SER A 72 -14.71 6.18 0.27
CA SER A 72 -15.44 6.69 1.43
C SER A 72 -15.31 5.74 2.63
N PRO A 73 -15.65 6.18 3.86
CA PRO A 73 -15.60 5.35 5.05
C PRO A 73 -16.36 4.02 4.96
N THR A 74 -17.36 3.91 4.09
CA THR A 74 -18.15 2.68 3.91
C THR A 74 -18.20 2.16 2.47
N GLY A 75 -17.67 2.93 1.52
CA GLY A 75 -17.82 2.68 0.08
C GLY A 75 -16.73 1.78 -0.50
N GLU A 76 -16.84 1.57 -1.80
CA GLU A 76 -15.89 0.82 -2.62
C GLU A 76 -14.60 1.60 -2.85
N TRP A 77 -13.57 0.90 -3.30
CA TRP A 77 -12.37 1.51 -3.87
C TRP A 77 -12.73 2.25 -5.15
N TRP A 78 -12.26 3.48 -5.26
CA TRP A 78 -12.16 4.21 -6.51
C TRP A 78 -10.70 4.18 -6.94
N VAL A 79 -10.44 3.86 -8.21
CA VAL A 79 -9.09 3.72 -8.75
C VAL A 79 -8.97 4.57 -10.00
N SER A 80 -8.06 5.54 -9.99
CA SER A 80 -7.74 6.42 -11.11
C SER A 80 -6.85 5.72 -12.13
N ASN A 81 -7.38 5.49 -13.33
CA ASN A 81 -6.70 4.82 -14.43
C ASN A 81 -6.14 5.85 -15.40
N ALA A 82 -4.86 6.21 -15.23
CA ALA A 82 -4.22 7.24 -16.03
C ALA A 82 -4.18 6.86 -17.52
N GLY A 83 -3.98 5.58 -17.82
CA GLY A 83 -3.84 5.08 -19.19
C GLY A 83 -5.15 4.95 -19.97
N SER A 84 -6.29 4.90 -19.29
CA SER A 84 -7.62 4.80 -19.95
C SER A 84 -8.47 6.06 -19.81
N ALA A 85 -7.99 7.08 -19.09
CA ALA A 85 -8.72 8.30 -18.76
C ALA A 85 -10.02 8.07 -17.96
N THR A 86 -10.02 7.05 -17.11
CA THR A 86 -11.20 6.68 -16.31
C THR A 86 -10.88 6.57 -14.82
N SER A 87 -11.91 6.53 -13.98
CA SER A 87 -11.87 5.98 -12.64
C SER A 87 -12.85 4.81 -12.53
N THR A 88 -12.34 3.67 -12.10
CA THR A 88 -13.11 2.41 -11.91
C THR A 88 -13.35 2.14 -10.44
N LEU A 89 -14.38 1.36 -10.13
CA LEU A 89 -14.75 1.01 -8.77
C LEU A 89 -14.63 -0.49 -8.50
N TYR A 90 -14.10 -0.85 -7.34
CA TYR A 90 -13.98 -2.25 -6.91
C TYR A 90 -14.35 -2.41 -5.44
N ASN A 91 -15.04 -3.50 -5.11
CA ASN A 91 -15.15 -3.90 -3.70
C ASN A 91 -13.81 -4.49 -3.20
N GLY A 92 -13.74 -4.83 -1.92
CA GLY A 92 -12.53 -5.39 -1.28
C GLY A 92 -12.06 -6.74 -1.83
N ALA A 93 -12.88 -7.43 -2.63
CA ALA A 93 -12.50 -8.66 -3.34
C ALA A 93 -12.09 -8.39 -4.81
N GLY A 94 -12.06 -7.14 -5.25
CA GLY A 94 -11.76 -6.76 -6.63
C GLY A 94 -12.92 -6.92 -7.61
N VAL A 95 -14.15 -7.16 -7.14
CA VAL A 95 -15.28 -7.28 -8.07
C VAL A 95 -15.57 -5.91 -8.67
N PRO A 96 -15.54 -5.75 -10.01
CA PRO A 96 -15.80 -4.47 -10.66
C PRO A 96 -17.25 -4.02 -10.50
N SER A 97 -17.41 -2.73 -10.21
CA SER A 97 -18.70 -2.03 -10.22
C SER A 97 -19.04 -1.58 -11.65
N SER A 98 -20.34 -1.44 -11.97
CA SER A 98 -20.75 -1.05 -13.33
C SER A 98 -20.47 0.42 -13.67
N LEU A 99 -20.27 1.25 -12.66
CA LEU A 99 -19.92 2.66 -12.85
C LEU A 99 -18.44 2.77 -13.22
N VAL A 100 -18.20 3.37 -14.38
CA VAL A 100 -16.90 3.89 -14.79
C VAL A 100 -17.06 5.37 -15.02
N VAL A 101 -16.18 6.19 -14.43
CA VAL A 101 -16.23 7.65 -14.54
C VAL A 101 -15.14 8.12 -15.49
N ASN A 102 -15.52 8.77 -16.59
CA ASN A 102 -14.58 9.40 -17.52
C ASN A 102 -14.07 10.71 -16.93
N THR A 103 -12.78 10.98 -17.10
CA THR A 103 -12.16 12.24 -16.70
C THR A 103 -12.00 13.16 -17.92
N PRO A 104 -12.37 14.45 -17.84
CA PRO A 104 -12.10 15.42 -18.90
C PRO A 104 -10.64 15.40 -19.39
N GLN A 105 -10.45 15.52 -20.71
CA GLN A 105 -9.15 15.48 -21.36
C GLN A 105 -8.94 16.77 -22.15
N ASN A 106 -7.89 17.55 -21.83
CA ASN A 106 -7.60 18.81 -22.53
C ASN A 106 -6.36 18.76 -23.43
N GLY A 107 -5.65 17.63 -23.47
CA GLY A 107 -4.43 17.43 -24.27
C GLY A 107 -4.68 16.74 -25.63
N GLY A 108 -3.78 16.96 -26.59
CA GLY A 108 -3.81 16.30 -27.91
C GLY A 108 -2.87 15.10 -28.07
N GLY A 109 -2.16 14.70 -27.01
CA GLY A 109 -1.05 13.72 -27.06
C GLY A 109 -1.31 12.38 -26.38
N GLY A 110 -2.56 12.08 -26.00
CA GLY A 110 -2.93 10.90 -25.21
C GLY A 110 -3.67 11.27 -23.92
N PRO A 111 -4.04 10.30 -23.08
CA PRO A 111 -4.65 10.54 -21.77
C PRO A 111 -3.79 11.46 -20.89
N ALA A 112 -4.41 12.48 -20.31
CA ALA A 112 -3.81 13.41 -19.38
C ALA A 112 -4.14 13.08 -17.91
N GLY A 113 -4.75 11.93 -17.63
CA GLY A 113 -5.23 11.56 -16.30
C GLY A 113 -6.59 10.88 -16.36
N PRO A 114 -7.13 10.41 -15.22
CA PRO A 114 -6.77 10.90 -13.88
C PRO A 114 -5.50 10.26 -13.31
N THR A 115 -4.80 10.99 -12.45
CA THR A 115 -3.61 10.54 -11.70
C THR A 115 -3.99 10.22 -10.25
N GLY A 116 -3.69 11.10 -9.30
CA GLY A 116 -4.17 11.05 -7.92
C GLY A 116 -5.66 11.38 -7.80
N GLN A 117 -6.25 10.99 -6.66
CA GLN A 117 -7.64 11.28 -6.34
C GLN A 117 -7.86 11.34 -4.82
N VAL A 118 -8.93 12.01 -4.42
CA VAL A 118 -9.37 12.10 -3.02
C VAL A 118 -10.89 12.01 -2.87
N TYR A 119 -11.33 11.36 -1.80
CA TYR A 119 -12.72 11.35 -1.34
C TYR A 119 -13.03 12.63 -0.56
N ASN A 120 -14.10 13.32 -0.97
CA ASN A 120 -14.64 14.48 -0.27
C ASN A 120 -15.86 14.08 0.58
N GLY A 121 -15.60 13.87 1.87
CA GLY A 121 -16.65 13.65 2.90
C GLY A 121 -17.35 14.92 3.38
N GLY A 122 -16.88 16.10 2.95
CA GLY A 122 -17.39 17.40 3.38
C GLY A 122 -18.49 17.98 2.49
N SER A 123 -18.83 19.25 2.78
CA SER A 123 -19.78 20.07 2.03
C SER A 123 -19.12 21.12 1.13
N GLY A 124 -17.81 21.31 1.24
CA GLY A 124 -17.03 22.17 0.35
C GLY A 124 -16.77 21.50 -1.02
N PHE A 125 -15.97 22.15 -1.87
CA PHE A 125 -15.64 21.67 -3.21
C PHE A 125 -16.88 21.43 -4.06
N VAL A 126 -17.74 22.44 -4.12
CA VAL A 126 -19.03 22.39 -4.80
C VAL A 126 -18.83 22.41 -6.31
N LEU A 127 -19.50 21.50 -7.01
CA LEU A 127 -19.46 21.46 -8.47
C LEU A 127 -20.21 22.67 -9.06
N PRO A 128 -19.76 23.24 -10.19
CA PRO A 128 -20.50 24.25 -10.93
C PRO A 128 -21.90 23.78 -11.35
N THR A 129 -22.09 22.47 -11.51
CA THR A 129 -23.36 21.81 -11.83
C THR A 129 -24.26 21.57 -10.61
N GLY A 130 -23.78 21.89 -9.41
CA GLY A 130 -24.53 21.81 -8.16
C GLY A 130 -24.12 20.65 -7.24
N GLY A 131 -24.15 20.93 -5.93
CA GLY A 131 -23.81 19.99 -4.86
C GLY A 131 -22.31 19.80 -4.63
N PRO A 132 -21.89 19.32 -3.44
CA PRO A 132 -20.49 19.02 -3.16
C PRO A 132 -19.99 17.88 -4.06
N SER A 133 -18.71 17.92 -4.42
CA SER A 133 -18.02 16.76 -4.99
C SER A 133 -17.96 15.61 -3.99
N ARG A 134 -17.77 14.40 -4.49
CA ARG A 134 -17.50 13.19 -3.69
C ARG A 134 -16.15 12.60 -4.00
N PHE A 135 -15.70 12.73 -5.25
CA PHE A 135 -14.32 12.44 -5.64
C PHE A 135 -13.76 13.63 -6.41
N ILE A 136 -12.50 13.94 -6.15
CA ILE A 136 -11.72 14.98 -6.83
C ILE A 136 -10.49 14.30 -7.39
N LEU A 137 -10.14 14.58 -8.64
CA LEU A 137 -9.10 13.91 -9.40
C LEU A 137 -8.12 14.94 -9.96
N SER A 138 -6.83 14.62 -9.91
CA SER A 138 -5.78 15.41 -10.54
C SER A 138 -5.45 14.90 -11.94
N ASN A 139 -4.90 15.78 -12.77
CA ASN A 139 -4.49 15.47 -14.13
C ASN A 139 -3.08 16.03 -14.44
N LEU A 140 -2.36 15.36 -15.35
CA LEU A 140 -1.05 15.74 -15.87
C LEU A 140 -1.07 16.99 -16.75
N ASP A 141 -2.23 17.39 -17.26
CA ASP A 141 -2.41 18.69 -17.93
C ASP A 141 -2.55 19.87 -16.94
N GLY A 142 -2.45 19.58 -15.64
CA GLY A 142 -2.55 20.55 -14.55
C GLY A 142 -3.98 20.98 -14.24
N SER A 143 -4.99 20.32 -14.82
CA SER A 143 -6.39 20.52 -14.45
C SER A 143 -6.76 19.70 -13.21
N ILE A 144 -7.86 20.09 -12.58
CA ILE A 144 -8.52 19.33 -11.51
C ILE A 144 -9.95 19.06 -11.95
N SER A 145 -10.36 17.80 -11.84
CA SER A 145 -11.71 17.34 -12.12
C SER A 145 -12.39 16.88 -10.84
N ALA A 146 -13.71 16.91 -10.80
CA ALA A 146 -14.48 16.45 -9.66
C ALA A 146 -15.81 15.83 -10.08
N TRP A 147 -16.30 14.92 -9.25
CA TRP A 147 -17.47 14.11 -9.56
C TRP A 147 -18.40 14.02 -8.34
N ASN A 148 -19.71 13.98 -8.61
CA ASN A 148 -20.71 13.50 -7.68
C ASN A 148 -21.76 12.68 -8.44
N GLY A 149 -22.62 11.95 -7.72
CA GLY A 149 -23.56 11.00 -8.33
C GLY A 149 -24.51 11.61 -9.37
N ALA A 150 -24.76 12.92 -9.35
CA ALA A 150 -25.61 13.58 -10.34
C ALA A 150 -24.96 13.68 -11.73
N GLN A 151 -23.64 13.49 -11.85
CA GLN A 151 -22.92 13.57 -13.12
C GLN A 151 -22.93 12.26 -13.92
N GLY A 152 -23.45 11.17 -13.35
CA GLY A 152 -23.44 9.84 -13.99
C GLY A 152 -22.00 9.36 -14.21
N SER A 153 -21.63 9.08 -15.45
CA SER A 153 -20.33 8.51 -15.83
C SER A 153 -19.27 9.54 -16.24
N ASN A 154 -19.46 10.83 -15.97
CA ASN A 154 -18.48 11.86 -16.37
C ASN A 154 -18.14 12.77 -15.19
N ALA A 155 -16.85 12.95 -14.91
CA ALA A 155 -16.40 14.02 -14.02
C ALA A 155 -16.50 15.38 -14.73
N VAL A 156 -16.48 16.45 -13.95
CA VAL A 156 -16.52 17.84 -14.42
C VAL A 156 -15.19 18.49 -14.10
N GLU A 157 -14.61 19.21 -15.06
CA GLU A 157 -13.45 20.05 -14.79
C GLU A 157 -13.86 21.21 -13.88
N VAL A 158 -13.16 21.36 -12.76
CA VAL A 158 -13.45 22.37 -11.73
C VAL A 158 -12.32 23.39 -11.58
N ALA A 159 -11.10 23.06 -12.02
CA ALA A 159 -10.03 24.00 -12.25
C ALA A 159 -9.31 23.65 -13.55
N PRO A 160 -9.22 24.57 -14.52
CA PRO A 160 -8.53 24.31 -15.78
C PRO A 160 -7.02 24.24 -15.59
N GLY A 161 -6.34 23.53 -16.49
CA GLY A 161 -4.89 23.53 -16.60
C GLY A 161 -4.33 24.95 -16.78
N ARG A 162 -3.19 25.22 -16.12
CA ARG A 162 -2.54 26.54 -16.22
C ARG A 162 -1.75 26.64 -17.53
N THR A 163 -1.81 27.82 -18.16
CA THR A 163 -1.16 28.10 -19.46
C THR A 163 -0.16 29.25 -19.34
N GLY A 164 0.60 29.51 -20.41
CA GLY A 164 1.77 30.40 -20.33
C GLY A 164 2.89 29.76 -19.51
N GLY A 165 3.99 30.45 -19.21
CA GLY A 165 5.14 29.88 -18.48
C GLY A 165 4.88 29.43 -17.01
N ASN A 166 3.63 29.14 -16.65
CA ASN A 166 3.15 28.68 -15.35
C ASN A 166 2.35 27.37 -15.52
N ILE A 167 2.86 26.45 -16.34
CA ILE A 167 2.24 25.13 -16.53
C ILE A 167 2.40 24.26 -15.27
N ALA A 168 1.53 23.26 -15.14
CA ALA A 168 1.54 22.34 -14.01
C ALA A 168 1.22 20.92 -14.46
N ALA A 169 1.67 19.94 -13.70
CA ALA A 169 1.24 18.56 -13.82
C ALA A 169 0.93 18.05 -12.41
N TYR A 170 -0.34 17.73 -12.17
CA TYR A 170 -0.77 17.25 -10.87
C TYR A 170 -0.79 15.72 -10.85
N THR A 171 -0.09 15.18 -9.86
CA THR A 171 0.18 13.75 -9.75
C THR A 171 -0.53 13.13 -8.54
N GLY A 172 -0.67 13.89 -7.47
CA GLY A 172 -1.30 13.49 -6.21
C GLY A 172 -2.18 14.58 -5.61
N LEU A 173 -3.15 14.17 -4.79
CA LEU A 173 -4.07 15.07 -4.08
C LEU A 173 -4.22 14.66 -2.62
N ALA A 174 -4.33 15.64 -1.73
CA ALA A 174 -4.81 15.44 -0.37
C ALA A 174 -5.87 16.50 -0.01
N ILE A 175 -6.82 16.14 0.87
CA ILE A 175 -7.71 17.12 1.53
C ILE A 175 -7.26 17.26 2.98
N GLY A 176 -7.19 18.49 3.48
CA GLY A 176 -6.89 18.81 4.87
C GLY A 176 -7.61 20.06 5.31
N SER A 177 -7.34 20.51 6.54
CA SER A 177 -8.05 21.65 7.11
C SER A 177 -7.17 22.56 7.94
N VAL A 178 -7.32 23.87 7.75
CA VAL A 178 -6.66 24.91 8.55
C VAL A 178 -7.74 25.79 9.17
N GLY A 179 -7.76 25.88 10.50
CA GLY A 179 -8.75 26.71 11.21
C GLY A 179 -10.21 26.38 10.89
N GLY A 180 -10.52 25.12 10.58
CA GLY A 180 -11.86 24.66 10.20
C GLY A 180 -12.23 24.87 8.72
N SER A 181 -11.36 25.49 7.92
CA SER A 181 -11.56 25.62 6.47
C SER A 181 -10.86 24.47 5.74
N SER A 182 -11.55 23.86 4.77
CA SER A 182 -10.98 22.77 3.96
C SER A 182 -10.14 23.30 2.81
N TYR A 183 -9.01 22.63 2.56
CA TYR A 183 -8.10 22.89 1.46
C TYR A 183 -7.77 21.60 0.73
N LEU A 184 -7.51 21.74 -0.57
CA LEU A 184 -7.02 20.68 -1.44
C LEU A 184 -5.56 20.99 -1.75
N TYR A 185 -4.69 20.03 -1.48
CA TYR A 185 -3.24 20.10 -1.68
C TYR A 185 -2.91 19.27 -2.91
N ALA A 186 -2.34 19.89 -3.94
CA ALA A 186 -2.00 19.23 -5.20
C ALA A 186 -0.48 19.17 -5.37
N ALA A 187 0.06 17.96 -5.46
CA ALA A 187 1.47 17.73 -5.78
C ALA A 187 1.73 18.14 -7.23
N ASN A 188 2.58 19.16 -7.41
CA ASN A 188 2.91 19.69 -8.72
C ASN A 188 4.29 19.23 -9.17
N ASN A 189 4.28 18.26 -10.08
CA ASN A 189 5.49 17.62 -10.57
C ASN A 189 6.32 18.47 -11.55
N ILE A 190 5.86 19.69 -11.87
CA ILE A 190 6.58 20.66 -12.71
C ILE A 190 7.23 21.77 -11.89
N THR A 191 6.50 22.39 -10.96
CA THR A 191 7.06 23.47 -10.12
C THR A 191 7.82 22.93 -8.92
N GLY A 192 7.55 21.68 -8.53
CA GLY A 192 8.20 20.96 -7.46
C GLY A 192 7.53 21.09 -6.08
N GLY A 193 6.53 21.97 -5.95
CA GLY A 193 5.85 22.22 -4.68
C GLY A 193 4.41 21.71 -4.62
N ILE A 194 3.72 22.10 -3.55
CA ILE A 194 2.30 21.87 -3.36
C ILE A 194 1.53 23.14 -3.75
N ASP A 195 0.64 23.01 -4.74
CA ASP A 195 -0.35 24.04 -5.03
C ASP A 195 -1.59 23.83 -4.14
N VAL A 196 -2.03 24.89 -3.45
CA VAL A 196 -3.15 24.81 -2.51
C VAL A 196 -4.39 25.46 -3.12
N TYR A 197 -5.50 24.72 -3.12
CA TYR A 197 -6.80 25.21 -3.54
C TYR A 197 -7.73 25.31 -2.33
N ASN A 198 -8.49 26.41 -2.24
CA ASN A 198 -9.54 26.49 -1.23
C ASN A 198 -10.78 25.70 -1.65
N GLN A 199 -11.78 25.62 -0.76
CA GLN A 199 -13.04 24.91 -0.98
C GLN A 199 -13.86 25.33 -2.21
N ASN A 200 -13.50 26.42 -2.90
CA ASN A 200 -14.13 26.88 -4.15
C ASN A 200 -13.27 26.58 -5.38
N PHE A 201 -12.28 25.68 -5.27
CA PHE A 201 -11.29 25.39 -6.31
C PHE A 201 -10.50 26.62 -6.79
N ALA A 202 -10.32 27.62 -5.92
CA ALA A 202 -9.46 28.76 -6.21
C ALA A 202 -8.07 28.57 -5.57
N LEU A 203 -7.03 28.72 -6.39
CA LEU A 203 -5.64 28.69 -5.96
C LEU A 203 -5.43 29.74 -4.85
N THR A 204 -4.83 29.32 -3.75
CA THR A 204 -4.71 30.10 -2.51
C THR A 204 -3.30 29.89 -1.94
N SER A 205 -2.73 30.92 -1.33
CA SER A 205 -1.45 30.80 -0.61
C SER A 205 -1.69 30.61 0.87
N LEU A 206 -0.96 29.68 1.49
CA LEU A 206 -0.86 29.52 2.95
C LEU A 206 0.36 30.26 3.54
N GLY A 207 1.08 31.02 2.70
CA GLY A 207 2.34 31.67 3.05
C GLY A 207 3.48 31.24 2.13
N ALA A 208 4.56 32.04 2.10
CA ALA A 208 5.69 31.80 1.19
C ALA A 208 6.55 30.57 1.55
N ASN A 209 6.44 30.09 2.80
CA ASN A 209 7.23 28.97 3.32
C ASN A 209 6.38 27.70 3.55
N ALA A 210 5.11 27.72 3.14
CA ALA A 210 4.27 26.54 3.24
C ALA A 210 4.80 25.44 2.30
N PHE A 211 4.90 24.21 2.81
CA PHE A 211 5.42 23.05 2.07
C PHE A 211 6.84 23.24 1.55
N THR A 212 7.69 23.86 2.37
CA THR A 212 9.11 24.00 2.08
C THR A 212 9.96 23.30 3.13
N ASP A 213 11.00 22.63 2.65
CA ASP A 213 12.01 22.02 3.48
C ASP A 213 13.39 22.64 3.17
N PRO A 214 13.90 23.53 4.02
CA PRO A 214 15.19 24.19 3.79
C PRO A 214 16.39 23.26 3.93
N ASN A 215 16.20 22.05 4.48
CA ASN A 215 17.26 21.08 4.71
C ASN A 215 17.08 19.80 3.87
N ALA A 216 16.32 19.88 2.77
CA ALA A 216 16.05 18.74 1.89
C ALA A 216 17.34 18.00 1.51
N PRO A 217 17.37 16.65 1.56
CA PRO A 217 18.62 15.90 1.38
C PRO A 217 19.09 15.93 -0.08
N GLN A 218 18.15 16.01 -1.03
CA GLN A 218 18.40 16.07 -2.47
C GLN A 218 17.78 17.36 -3.02
N ALA A 219 18.57 18.10 -3.79
CA ALA A 219 18.10 19.29 -4.47
C ALA A 219 17.42 18.95 -5.80
N GLY A 220 16.40 19.72 -6.17
CA GLY A 220 15.75 19.63 -7.50
C GLY A 220 14.72 18.52 -7.65
N LEU A 221 14.31 17.88 -6.56
CA LEU A 221 13.15 16.99 -6.57
C LEU A 221 11.85 17.79 -6.63
N ALA A 222 10.80 17.13 -7.10
CA ALA A 222 9.45 17.66 -7.17
C ALA A 222 8.49 16.86 -6.28
N ALA A 223 7.48 17.54 -5.74
CA ALA A 223 6.36 16.88 -5.08
C ALA A 223 5.72 15.87 -6.04
N PHE A 224 5.73 14.60 -5.64
CA PHE A 224 5.36 13.46 -6.47
C PHE A 224 3.97 12.92 -6.08
N ASN A 225 3.67 12.85 -4.78
CA ASN A 225 2.32 12.60 -4.27
C ASN A 225 2.06 13.37 -2.96
N ALA A 226 0.80 13.49 -2.56
CA ALA A 226 0.39 14.03 -1.27
C ALA A 226 -0.70 13.15 -0.64
N GLN A 227 -0.61 12.86 0.65
CA GLN A 227 -1.61 12.08 1.40
C GLN A 227 -1.91 12.75 2.74
N ASN A 228 -3.17 12.78 3.16
CA ASN A 228 -3.52 13.16 4.52
C ASN A 228 -3.52 11.91 5.42
N ILE A 229 -2.67 11.90 6.45
CA ILE A 229 -2.61 10.84 7.45
C ILE A 229 -2.71 11.52 8.83
N GLY A 230 -3.78 11.22 9.56
CA GLY A 230 -3.96 11.74 10.92
C GLY A 230 -4.12 13.27 11.02
N GLY A 231 -4.39 13.97 9.91
CA GLY A 231 -4.49 15.44 9.85
C GLY A 231 -3.21 16.13 9.35
N ASN A 232 -2.12 15.40 9.21
CA ASN A 232 -0.86 15.87 8.64
C ASN A 232 -0.81 15.52 7.16
N ILE A 233 -0.14 16.37 6.37
CA ILE A 233 0.02 16.21 4.94
C ILE A 233 1.42 15.64 4.69
N PHE A 234 1.46 14.38 4.29
CA PHE A 234 2.67 13.71 3.86
C PHE A 234 2.87 14.01 2.38
N VAL A 235 4.04 14.52 2.02
CA VAL A 235 4.41 14.83 0.64
C VAL A 235 5.60 13.99 0.28
N THR A 236 5.46 13.18 -0.77
CA THR A 236 6.58 12.43 -1.33
C THR A 236 7.30 13.27 -2.37
N TYR A 237 8.63 13.14 -2.44
CA TYR A 237 9.46 13.89 -3.38
C TYR A 237 10.33 12.93 -4.19
N ALA A 238 10.32 13.11 -5.51
CA ALA A 238 11.06 12.30 -6.47
C ALA A 238 11.56 13.18 -7.64
N VAL A 239 12.25 12.59 -8.61
CA VAL A 239 12.70 13.32 -9.81
C VAL A 239 11.48 13.79 -10.61
N GLY A 240 11.38 15.11 -10.82
CA GLY A 240 10.24 15.73 -11.50
C GLY A 240 10.26 15.59 -13.02
N GLY A 241 9.12 15.90 -13.66
CA GLY A 241 8.89 15.70 -15.10
C GLY A 241 7.83 14.62 -15.38
N PRO A 242 7.78 14.01 -16.59
CA PRO A 242 7.07 12.74 -16.75
C PRO A 242 7.63 11.77 -15.72
N PRO A 243 6.80 11.03 -14.95
CA PRO A 243 7.33 10.13 -13.94
C PRO A 243 8.39 9.22 -14.53
N SER A 244 9.56 9.22 -13.90
CA SER A 244 10.68 8.42 -14.33
C SER A 244 10.87 7.29 -13.33
N ALA A 245 10.54 6.07 -13.72
CA ALA A 245 10.86 4.89 -12.93
C ALA A 245 12.39 4.67 -12.84
N ASN A 246 12.80 3.78 -11.94
CA ASN A 246 14.18 3.28 -11.80
C ASN A 246 15.21 4.39 -11.60
N GLN A 247 14.87 5.33 -10.72
CA GLN A 247 15.88 6.25 -10.23
C GLN A 247 16.86 5.48 -9.33
N GLY A 248 17.96 6.12 -8.95
CA GLY A 248 18.91 5.47 -8.06
C GLY A 248 18.33 5.36 -6.65
N LEU A 249 18.40 4.18 -6.03
CA LEU A 249 18.10 3.99 -4.61
C LEU A 249 18.68 5.14 -3.74
N GLY A 250 17.83 5.73 -2.91
CA GLY A 250 18.11 6.96 -2.15
C GLY A 250 17.84 8.25 -2.93
N SER A 251 17.16 8.21 -4.08
CA SER A 251 16.87 9.41 -4.88
C SER A 251 15.71 10.25 -4.35
N GLY A 252 14.81 9.66 -3.55
CA GLY A 252 13.63 10.32 -3.02
C GLY A 252 13.57 10.40 -1.50
N TYR A 253 12.56 11.12 -1.02
CA TYR A 253 12.25 11.24 0.40
C TYR A 253 10.77 11.57 0.59
N VAL A 254 10.31 11.55 1.84
CA VAL A 254 8.97 12.00 2.22
C VAL A 254 9.11 13.00 3.36
N ASP A 255 8.42 14.13 3.26
CA ASP A 255 8.26 15.06 4.36
C ASP A 255 6.84 15.00 4.91
N GLU A 256 6.72 15.18 6.21
CA GLU A 256 5.45 15.35 6.90
C GLU A 256 5.28 16.81 7.27
N TYR A 257 4.16 17.40 6.87
CA TYR A 257 3.78 18.77 7.17
C TYR A 257 2.49 18.79 8.00
N ASP A 258 2.30 19.83 8.83
CA ASP A 258 0.96 20.13 9.31
C ASP A 258 0.07 20.62 8.13
N SER A 259 -1.25 20.68 8.34
CA SER A 259 -2.18 21.18 7.31
C SER A 259 -1.92 22.66 6.90
N SER A 260 -1.18 23.44 7.68
CA SER A 260 -0.78 24.81 7.29
C SER A 260 0.47 24.84 6.41
N GLY A 261 1.11 23.69 6.19
CA GLY A 261 2.34 23.54 5.42
C GLY A 261 3.62 23.75 6.22
N ASN A 262 3.57 23.71 7.56
CA ASN A 262 4.79 23.74 8.38
C ASN A 262 5.42 22.36 8.44
N LEU A 263 6.72 22.25 8.15
CA LEU A 263 7.46 20.99 8.22
C LEU A 263 7.47 20.45 9.66
N ILE A 264 7.08 19.20 9.84
CA ILE A 264 7.12 18.46 11.11
C ILE A 264 8.38 17.59 11.15
N GLN A 265 8.54 16.71 10.16
CA GLN A 265 9.66 15.76 10.09
C GLN A 265 9.86 15.22 8.67
N ARG A 266 10.88 14.36 8.51
CA ARG A 266 11.26 13.73 7.25
C ARG A 266 11.50 12.24 7.43
N PHE A 267 11.10 11.48 6.43
CA PHE A 267 11.45 10.08 6.18
C PHE A 267 12.43 10.03 5.02
N THR A 268 13.61 9.47 5.26
CA THR A 268 14.68 9.36 4.26
C THR A 268 15.49 8.09 4.52
N GLY A 269 16.13 7.56 3.50
CA GLY A 269 16.92 6.34 3.60
C GLY A 269 17.43 5.87 2.24
N PRO A 270 18.40 4.95 2.21
CA PRO A 270 18.93 4.41 0.96
C PRO A 270 17.90 3.58 0.19
N ASP A 271 16.82 3.14 0.84
CA ASP A 271 15.80 2.28 0.23
C ASP A 271 14.62 3.07 -0.38
N LEU A 272 14.62 4.40 -0.30
CA LEU A 272 13.63 5.27 -0.95
C LEU A 272 14.12 5.69 -2.34
N ASP A 273 13.36 5.36 -3.37
CA ASP A 273 13.67 5.74 -4.76
C ASP A 273 12.70 6.81 -5.26
N SER A 274 11.61 6.42 -5.92
CA SER A 274 10.52 7.33 -6.28
C SER A 274 9.31 7.07 -5.38
N PRO A 275 9.32 7.49 -4.10
CA PRO A 275 8.26 7.16 -3.15
C PRO A 275 6.93 7.78 -3.61
N TRP A 276 5.86 6.99 -3.59
CA TRP A 276 4.52 7.49 -3.96
C TRP A 276 3.45 7.08 -2.95
N GLY A 277 3.21 5.77 -2.84
CA GLY A 277 2.20 5.22 -1.95
C GLY A 277 2.64 5.38 -0.51
N ILE A 278 1.81 5.99 0.33
CA ILE A 278 2.08 6.16 1.75
C ILE A 278 0.84 5.86 2.59
N ALA A 279 1.00 5.00 3.59
CA ALA A 279 -0.11 4.61 4.47
C ALA A 279 0.38 4.37 5.90
N LEU A 280 -0.41 4.79 6.89
CA LEU A 280 -0.22 4.37 8.27
C LEU A 280 -0.85 2.99 8.49
N ALA A 281 -0.04 2.02 8.90
CA ALA A 281 -0.50 0.69 9.23
C ALA A 281 -1.38 0.68 10.48
N PRO A 282 -2.49 -0.07 10.49
CA PRO A 282 -3.29 -0.25 11.69
C PRO A 282 -2.54 -1.08 12.72
N SER A 283 -3.09 -1.14 13.94
CA SER A 283 -2.48 -1.85 15.07
C SER A 283 -2.41 -3.37 14.92
N ASP A 284 -3.03 -3.93 13.88
CA ASP A 284 -3.16 -5.36 13.62
C ASP A 284 -2.67 -5.77 12.22
N PHE A 285 -1.62 -5.11 11.73
CA PHE A 285 -0.97 -5.38 10.43
C PHE A 285 0.31 -6.24 10.53
N GLY A 286 0.38 -7.13 11.52
CA GLY A 286 1.55 -8.01 11.71
C GLY A 286 2.78 -7.24 12.21
N GLN A 287 3.96 -7.54 11.66
CA GLN A 287 5.25 -7.01 12.12
C GLN A 287 5.31 -5.48 12.13
N PHE A 288 4.78 -4.84 11.08
CA PHE A 288 4.84 -3.39 10.90
C PHE A 288 3.55 -2.69 11.36
N SER A 289 2.91 -3.19 12.43
CA SER A 289 1.72 -2.55 12.99
C SER A 289 2.05 -1.17 13.56
N ASN A 290 1.26 -0.16 13.20
CA ASN A 290 1.45 1.27 13.53
C ASN A 290 2.63 1.96 12.83
N ASP A 291 3.29 1.32 11.88
CA ASP A 291 4.36 1.95 11.09
C ASP A 291 3.79 2.71 9.87
N ILE A 292 4.56 3.67 9.38
CA ILE A 292 4.36 4.33 8.08
C ILE A 292 4.97 3.44 6.99
N LEU A 293 4.13 3.03 6.05
CA LEU A 293 4.51 2.23 4.90
C LEU A 293 4.71 3.14 3.69
N ILE A 294 5.85 3.03 3.00
CA ILE A 294 6.21 3.85 1.85
C ILE A 294 6.59 2.94 0.69
N GLY A 295 5.76 2.93 -0.35
CA GLY A 295 5.99 2.20 -1.60
C GLY A 295 6.78 3.04 -2.61
N ASN A 296 7.70 2.40 -3.32
CA ASN A 296 8.48 3.02 -4.38
C ASN A 296 7.90 2.72 -5.77
N PHE A 297 7.72 3.75 -6.58
CA PHE A 297 7.42 3.60 -8.01
C PHE A 297 8.70 3.26 -8.77
N THR A 298 8.83 1.99 -9.16
CA THR A 298 9.98 1.49 -9.95
C THR A 298 9.51 0.41 -10.91
N HIS A 299 10.23 0.18 -12.00
CA HIS A 299 9.99 -0.93 -12.92
C HIS A 299 10.93 -2.10 -12.65
N GLY A 300 10.40 -3.31 -12.72
CA GLY A 300 11.13 -4.53 -12.40
C GLY A 300 11.09 -4.87 -10.92
N ALA A 301 12.23 -5.27 -10.36
CA ALA A 301 12.28 -5.98 -9.07
C ALA A 301 12.34 -5.07 -7.82
N ASP A 302 12.36 -3.74 -7.98
CA ASP A 302 12.71 -2.81 -6.88
C ASP A 302 11.50 -2.06 -6.28
N GLY A 303 10.27 -2.48 -6.65
CA GLY A 303 9.01 -1.87 -6.19
C GLY A 303 8.66 -2.28 -4.76
N PHE A 304 9.61 -2.08 -3.84
CA PHE A 304 9.52 -2.50 -2.46
C PHE A 304 8.64 -1.55 -1.65
N ILE A 305 8.12 -2.09 -0.54
CA ILE A 305 7.39 -1.33 0.47
C ILE A 305 8.26 -1.27 1.72
N ASN A 306 8.69 -0.06 2.06
CA ASN A 306 9.49 0.26 3.23
C ASN A 306 8.59 0.53 4.43
N ALA A 307 8.96 0.02 5.60
CA ALA A 307 8.32 0.37 6.86
C ALA A 307 9.22 1.32 7.65
N PHE A 308 8.64 2.39 8.14
CA PHE A 308 9.26 3.35 9.06
C PHE A 308 8.39 3.47 10.30
N SER A 309 8.98 3.60 11.47
CA SER A 309 8.24 4.03 12.64
C SER A 309 7.72 5.45 12.42
N GLN A 310 6.70 5.85 13.17
CA GLN A 310 6.08 7.18 13.02
C GLN A 310 7.03 8.35 13.33
N ASP A 311 8.19 8.12 13.93
CA ASP A 311 9.25 9.10 14.15
C ASP A 311 10.34 9.08 13.06
N GLY A 312 10.12 8.31 11.98
CA GLY A 312 10.97 8.30 10.79
C GLY A 312 12.13 7.30 10.81
N ALA A 313 12.21 6.39 11.80
CA ALA A 313 13.25 5.37 11.81
C ALA A 313 12.87 4.17 10.94
N PHE A 314 13.75 3.77 10.02
CA PHE A 314 13.54 2.61 9.16
C PHE A 314 13.45 1.30 9.97
N GLN A 315 12.39 0.53 9.74
CA GLN A 315 12.09 -0.73 10.44
C GLN A 315 12.33 -1.98 9.56
N GLY A 316 12.34 -1.82 8.24
CA GLY A 316 12.61 -2.91 7.29
C GLY A 316 11.71 -2.86 6.06
N LEU A 317 11.77 -3.94 5.26
CA LEU A 317 10.93 -4.13 4.09
C LEU A 317 9.79 -5.10 4.41
N LEU A 318 8.62 -4.90 3.77
CA LEU A 318 7.57 -5.93 3.76
C LEU A 318 8.10 -7.16 3.03
N THR A 319 8.07 -8.30 3.71
CA THR A 319 8.58 -9.57 3.18
C THR A 319 7.50 -10.65 3.18
N ASP A 320 7.61 -11.58 2.22
CA ASP A 320 6.80 -12.80 2.21
C ASP A 320 7.20 -13.75 3.35
N SER A 321 6.47 -14.85 3.50
CA SER A 321 6.78 -15.89 4.48
C SER A 321 8.12 -16.62 4.25
N SER A 322 8.80 -16.37 3.13
CA SER A 322 10.14 -16.89 2.84
C SER A 322 11.23 -15.88 3.15
N GLY A 323 10.86 -14.66 3.59
CA GLY A 323 11.78 -13.55 3.85
C GLY A 323 12.18 -12.76 2.60
N ASN A 324 11.57 -13.00 1.44
CA ASN A 324 11.82 -12.21 0.24
C ASN A 324 11.01 -10.91 0.31
N PRO A 325 11.58 -9.75 -0.07
CA PRO A 325 10.80 -8.52 -0.18
C PRO A 325 9.61 -8.69 -1.14
N ILE A 326 8.45 -8.14 -0.76
CA ILE A 326 7.34 -7.97 -1.71
C ILE A 326 7.74 -6.88 -2.70
N ALA A 327 7.83 -7.25 -3.97
CA ALA A 327 8.16 -6.36 -5.08
C ALA A 327 6.97 -6.24 -6.03
N ILE A 328 6.50 -5.01 -6.24
CA ILE A 328 5.40 -4.70 -7.14
C ILE A 328 5.89 -3.74 -8.23
N ASP A 329 5.95 -4.24 -9.46
CA ASP A 329 6.31 -3.49 -10.67
C ASP A 329 5.36 -2.29 -10.85
N GLY A 330 5.91 -1.09 -11.01
CA GLY A 330 5.14 0.14 -11.19
C GLY A 330 4.20 0.47 -10.03
N LEU A 331 4.59 0.18 -8.78
CA LEU A 331 3.77 0.47 -7.59
C LEU A 331 3.49 1.96 -7.43
N TRP A 332 2.21 2.33 -7.51
CA TRP A 332 1.74 3.70 -7.30
C TRP A 332 1.16 3.87 -5.90
N ALA A 333 -0.08 3.46 -5.67
CA ALA A 333 -0.79 3.76 -4.44
C ALA A 333 -0.79 2.62 -3.42
N LEU A 334 -0.93 3.00 -2.15
CA LEU A 334 -1.06 2.14 -0.99
C LEU A 334 -2.14 2.72 -0.07
N GLU A 335 -3.15 1.92 0.29
CA GLU A 335 -4.14 2.31 1.30
C GLU A 335 -4.77 1.08 1.98
N PHE A 336 -5.03 1.15 3.28
CA PHE A 336 -5.65 0.06 4.04
C PHE A 336 -7.14 -0.13 3.72
N GLY A 337 -7.77 -1.28 4.00
CA GLY A 337 -9.23 -1.52 3.91
C GLY A 337 -10.08 -0.67 4.89
N ASN A 338 -11.42 -0.54 4.69
CA ASN A 338 -12.30 0.33 5.50
C ASN A 338 -13.17 -0.47 6.46
N GLY A 339 -12.98 -1.79 6.50
CA GLY A 339 -13.85 -2.71 7.23
C GLY A 339 -15.25 -2.83 6.64
N ALA A 340 -15.49 -2.29 5.45
CA ALA A 340 -16.77 -2.25 4.76
C ALA A 340 -16.58 -2.68 3.29
N ALA A 341 -17.19 -1.96 2.33
CA ALA A 341 -17.17 -2.37 0.93
C ALA A 341 -15.76 -2.39 0.31
N ALA A 342 -14.80 -1.64 0.83
CA ALA A 342 -13.39 -1.65 0.40
C ALA A 342 -12.53 -2.68 1.17
N GLY A 343 -13.16 -3.65 1.85
CA GLY A 343 -12.49 -4.80 2.44
C GLY A 343 -11.91 -4.59 3.84
N PRO A 344 -11.19 -5.59 4.38
CA PRO A 344 -10.76 -5.63 5.79
C PRO A 344 -9.83 -4.48 6.16
N ALA A 345 -10.05 -3.84 7.31
CA ALA A 345 -9.26 -2.68 7.74
C ALA A 345 -7.76 -2.92 7.91
N ASN A 346 -7.35 -4.19 8.02
CA ASN A 346 -5.98 -4.63 8.15
C ASN A 346 -5.40 -5.27 6.88
N ALA A 347 -6.07 -5.11 5.73
CA ALA A 347 -5.52 -5.45 4.42
C ALA A 347 -4.99 -4.17 3.76
N LEU A 348 -3.74 -4.18 3.30
CA LEU A 348 -3.13 -3.09 2.55
C LEU A 348 -3.41 -3.30 1.06
N TYR A 349 -4.20 -2.43 0.45
CA TYR A 349 -4.49 -2.48 -0.98
C TYR A 349 -3.50 -1.61 -1.76
N PHE A 350 -3.27 -1.98 -3.02
CA PHE A 350 -2.36 -1.27 -3.90
C PHE A 350 -2.89 -1.15 -5.33
N ALA A 351 -2.41 -0.12 -6.02
CA ALA A 351 -2.57 0.07 -7.46
C ALA A 351 -1.19 0.18 -8.12
N ALA A 352 -1.01 -0.47 -9.26
CA ALA A 352 0.27 -0.53 -9.95
C ALA A 352 0.13 -0.52 -11.47
N GLY A 353 1.00 0.25 -12.13
CA GLY A 353 1.14 0.32 -13.59
C GLY A 353 2.22 -0.65 -14.07
N ILE A 354 1.86 -1.91 -14.27
CA ILE A 354 2.81 -2.98 -14.63
C ILE A 354 3.20 -2.92 -16.11
N THR A 355 4.30 -3.59 -16.46
CA THR A 355 4.78 -3.73 -17.85
C THR A 355 5.00 -2.36 -18.50
N ASP A 356 5.92 -1.57 -17.91
CA ASP A 356 6.21 -0.20 -18.33
C ASP A 356 4.94 0.65 -18.43
N GLU A 357 4.09 0.57 -17.41
CA GLU A 357 2.82 1.32 -17.31
C GLU A 357 1.79 1.05 -18.42
N THR A 358 1.98 0.03 -19.26
CA THR A 358 1.04 -0.27 -20.36
C THR A 358 -0.16 -1.09 -19.92
N HIS A 359 -0.11 -1.67 -18.71
CA HIS A 359 -1.13 -2.50 -18.10
C HIS A 359 -1.32 -2.13 -16.62
N GLY A 360 -2.34 -2.69 -15.98
CA GLY A 360 -2.64 -2.40 -14.58
C GLY A 360 -2.82 -3.63 -13.71
N LEU A 361 -2.52 -3.44 -12.43
CA LEU A 361 -2.77 -4.39 -11.36
C LEU A 361 -3.35 -3.66 -10.14
N PHE A 362 -4.48 -4.16 -9.65
CA PHE A 362 -5.04 -3.82 -8.35
C PHE A 362 -5.01 -5.07 -7.47
N GLY A 363 -4.51 -4.94 -6.24
CA GLY A 363 -4.32 -6.08 -5.36
C GLY A 363 -4.36 -5.72 -3.89
N ALA A 364 -4.15 -6.73 -3.05
CA ALA A 364 -4.10 -6.59 -1.60
C ALA A 364 -2.93 -7.37 -1.00
N ILE A 365 -2.42 -6.88 0.11
CA ILE A 365 -1.36 -7.47 0.92
C ILE A 365 -1.92 -7.65 2.34
N THR A 366 -1.85 -8.87 2.86
CA THR A 366 -2.33 -9.19 4.21
C THR A 366 -1.23 -9.85 5.02
N ALA A 367 -1.13 -9.53 6.31
CA ALA A 367 -0.28 -10.25 7.22
C ALA A 367 -0.74 -11.72 7.32
N VAL A 368 0.17 -12.67 7.15
CA VAL A 368 -0.10 -14.09 7.35
C VAL A 368 -0.14 -14.36 8.84
N PRO A 369 -1.26 -14.87 9.40
CA PRO A 369 -1.35 -15.13 10.83
C PRO A 369 -0.32 -16.17 11.27
N GLU A 370 0.41 -15.86 12.33
CA GLU A 370 1.18 -16.86 13.09
C GLU A 370 0.22 -18.01 13.50
N PRO A 371 0.59 -19.29 13.31
CA PRO A 371 -0.19 -20.39 13.84
C PRO A 371 -0.37 -20.17 15.35
N SER A 372 -1.60 -19.88 15.76
CA SER A 372 -1.88 -19.50 17.15
C SER A 372 -1.26 -20.50 18.13
N SER A 373 -0.58 -19.99 19.15
CA SER A 373 0.09 -20.79 20.19
C SER A 373 -0.84 -21.79 20.88
N TRP A 374 -2.15 -21.64 20.74
CA TRP A 374 -3.20 -22.59 21.14
C TRP A 374 -3.15 -23.92 20.36
N ALA A 375 -2.90 -23.89 19.05
CA ALA A 375 -2.75 -25.10 18.23
C ALA A 375 -1.52 -25.92 18.65
N LEU A 376 -0.41 -25.22 18.98
CA LEU A 376 0.80 -25.84 19.52
C LEU A 376 0.58 -26.36 20.96
N MET A 377 -0.19 -25.66 21.80
CA MET A 377 -0.57 -26.14 23.13
C MET A 377 -1.44 -27.40 23.09
N ILE A 378 -2.43 -27.47 22.19
CA ILE A 378 -3.29 -28.66 22.05
C ILE A 378 -2.47 -29.88 21.63
N LEU A 379 -1.51 -29.71 20.71
CA LEU A 379 -0.57 -30.76 20.33
C LEU A 379 0.32 -31.18 21.51
N GLY A 380 0.87 -30.22 22.27
CA GLY A 380 1.70 -30.49 23.45
C GLY A 380 0.97 -31.22 24.59
N VAL A 381 -0.30 -30.89 24.83
CA VAL A 381 -1.15 -31.55 25.83
C VAL A 381 -1.60 -32.95 25.36
N GLY A 382 -1.83 -33.13 24.05
CA GLY A 382 -2.17 -34.43 23.46
C GLY A 382 -1.08 -35.49 23.65
N PHE A 383 0.19 -35.12 23.47
CA PHE A 383 1.33 -36.04 23.66
C PHE A 383 1.59 -36.38 25.14
N THR A 384 1.39 -35.45 26.06
CA THR A 384 1.52 -35.71 27.50
C THR A 384 0.37 -36.59 28.04
N GLY A 385 -0.86 -36.41 27.53
CA GLY A 385 -2.01 -37.24 27.87
C GLY A 385 -1.90 -38.70 27.39
N ALA A 386 -1.35 -38.92 26.19
CA ALA A 386 -1.14 -40.27 25.64
C ALA A 386 -0.07 -41.07 26.41
N GLY A 387 1.03 -40.42 26.83
CA GLY A 387 2.10 -41.05 27.61
C GLY A 387 1.66 -41.51 29.01
N LEU A 388 0.78 -40.74 29.66
CA LEU A 388 0.22 -41.10 30.97
C LEU A 388 -0.79 -42.25 30.89
N ARG A 389 -1.52 -42.39 29.76
CA ARG A 389 -2.49 -43.47 29.55
C ARG A 389 -1.84 -44.83 29.28
N ALA A 390 -0.66 -44.85 28.65
CA ALA A 390 0.11 -46.07 28.42
C ALA A 390 0.72 -46.66 29.71
N ARG A 391 1.10 -45.82 30.68
CA ARG A 391 1.67 -46.26 31.96
C ARG A 391 0.67 -46.93 32.91
N ARG A 392 -0.64 -46.66 32.78
CA ARG A 392 -1.68 -47.24 33.65
C ARG A 392 -2.12 -48.66 33.28
N ARG A 393 -1.67 -49.25 32.17
CA ARG A 393 -2.10 -50.59 31.70
C ARG A 393 -1.16 -51.75 32.06
N ARG A 394 -0.17 -51.56 32.93
CA ARG A 394 0.72 -52.65 33.38
C ARG A 394 0.67 -52.84 34.90
N PHE A 395 -0.40 -53.45 35.38
CA PHE A 395 -0.37 -54.24 36.62
C PHE A 395 -1.12 -55.56 36.33
N PRO A 396 -0.46 -56.72 36.39
CA PRO A 396 -1.14 -58.00 36.30
C PRO A 396 -1.82 -58.31 37.64
N ALA A 397 -3.10 -58.69 37.59
CA ALA A 397 -3.77 -59.31 38.73
C ALA A 397 -3.23 -60.75 38.88
N ALA A 398 -2.73 -61.06 40.07
CA ALA A 398 -2.33 -62.41 40.46
C ALA A 398 -3.56 -63.21 40.91
N ALA A 399 -3.57 -64.50 40.53
CA ALA A 399 -4.17 -65.60 41.29
C ALA A 399 -3.06 -66.60 41.56
#